data_AF-A0A3D0P7J0-F1
#
_entry.id   AF-A0A3D0P7J0-F1
#
_cell.length_a   1.000
_cell.length_b   1.000
_cell.length_c   1.000
_cell.angle_alpha   90.00
_cell.angle_beta   90.00
_cell.angle_gamma   90.00
#
_symmetry.space_group_name_H-M   'P 1'
#
loop_
_entity.id
_entity.type
_entity.pdbx_description
1 polymer ?
#
loop_
_entity_poly.entity_id
_entity_poly.type
_entity_poly.pdbx_seq_one_letter_code
_entity_poly.pdbx_strand_id
1 'polypeptide(L)'
;MVNSFLDAMVYLSALVVVTTKLLDCWSTWIRIGAVKDEMNGLARVLMEKIGIWETITVIFVIEIVVVAISLWMLYLFFNSVLVKLLFIFTASFVASVQLAVAQSNYTKRPNVISKSAGMLLRRLKG
;
A
#
# COMPACT_ATOMS: atom_id res chain seq x y z
N MET A 1 -3.93 -24.90 -19.50
CA MET A 1 -5.08 -24.41 -18.71
C MET A 1 -4.65 -23.84 -17.35
N VAL A 2 -3.89 -24.58 -16.53
CA VAL A 2 -3.42 -24.12 -15.19
C VAL A 2 -2.64 -22.80 -15.24
N ASN A 3 -1.75 -22.61 -16.21
CA ASN A 3 -0.98 -21.37 -16.34
C ASN A 3 -1.87 -20.15 -16.62
N SER A 4 -2.87 -20.28 -17.50
CA SER A 4 -3.79 -19.19 -17.85
C SER A 4 -4.65 -18.75 -16.66
N PHE A 5 -5.08 -19.70 -15.83
CA PHE A 5 -5.81 -19.40 -14.60
C PHE A 5 -4.91 -18.66 -13.59
N LEU A 6 -3.69 -19.14 -13.39
CA LEU A 6 -2.74 -18.53 -12.47
C LEU A 6 -2.33 -17.12 -12.90
N ASP A 7 -2.19 -16.89 -14.21
CA ASP A 7 -1.95 -15.56 -14.77
C ASP A 7 -3.11 -14.60 -14.49
N ALA A 8 -4.36 -15.07 -14.66
CA ALA A 8 -5.54 -14.28 -14.29
C ALA A 8 -5.53 -13.92 -12.79
N MET A 9 -5.15 -14.86 -11.92
CA MET A 9 -5.02 -14.58 -10.48
C MET A 9 -3.92 -13.57 -10.17
N VAL A 10 -2.77 -13.62 -10.85
CA VAL A 10 -1.70 -12.63 -10.69
C VAL A 10 -2.20 -11.23 -11.04
N TYR A 11 -2.86 -11.07 -12.18
CA TYR A 11 -3.42 -9.77 -12.59
C TYR A 11 -4.52 -9.29 -11.64
N LEU A 12 -5.39 -10.20 -11.17
CA LEU A 12 -6.41 -9.87 -10.18
C LEU A 12 -5.78 -9.42 -8.85
N SER A 13 -4.75 -10.12 -8.37
CA SER A 13 -4.01 -9.74 -7.16
C SER A 13 -3.35 -8.37 -7.31
N ALA A 14 -2.73 -8.08 -8.46
CA ALA A 14 -2.14 -6.77 -8.74
C ALA A 14 -3.22 -5.66 -8.76
N LEU A 15 -4.38 -5.92 -9.39
CA LEU A 15 -5.51 -5.00 -9.40
C LEU A 15 -6.05 -4.75 -7.99
N VAL A 16 -6.16 -5.80 -7.17
CA VAL A 16 -6.60 -5.68 -5.77
C VAL A 16 -5.63 -4.80 -4.98
N VAL A 17 -4.32 -4.98 -5.12
CA VAL A 17 -3.31 -4.13 -4.45
C VAL A 17 -3.46 -2.66 -4.87
N VAL A 18 -3.56 -2.38 -6.17
CA VAL A 18 -3.72 -1.01 -6.66
C VAL A 18 -5.04 -0.37 -6.17
N THR A 19 -6.13 -1.13 -6.16
CA THR A 19 -7.43 -0.63 -5.67
C THR A 19 -7.44 -0.43 -4.16
N THR A 20 -6.83 -1.31 -3.37
CA THR A 20 -6.69 -1.11 -1.92
C THR A 20 -5.80 0.07 -1.59
N LYS A 21 -4.76 0.33 -2.39
CA LYS A 21 -3.96 1.53 -2.22
C LYS A 21 -4.73 2.80 -2.54
N LEU A 22 -5.52 2.78 -3.61
CA LEU A 22 -6.38 3.92 -3.94
C LEU A 22 -7.32 4.25 -2.76
N LEU A 23 -7.91 3.22 -2.14
CA LEU A 23 -8.75 3.38 -0.94
C LEU A 23 -7.96 3.91 0.26
N ASP A 24 -6.73 3.42 0.49
CA ASP A 24 -5.83 3.92 1.52
C ASP A 24 -5.50 5.41 1.33
N CYS A 25 -5.06 5.80 0.14
CA CYS A 25 -4.78 7.20 -0.22
C CYS A 25 -6.03 8.09 -0.11
N TRP A 26 -7.19 7.62 -0.58
CA TRP A 26 -8.45 8.35 -0.50
C TRP A 26 -8.92 8.53 0.95
N SER A 27 -8.87 7.47 1.76
CA SER A 27 -9.23 7.54 3.18
C SER A 27 -8.27 8.42 3.97
N THR A 28 -6.98 8.44 3.60
CA THR A 28 -5.95 9.33 4.15
C THR A 28 -6.27 10.78 3.83
N TRP A 29 -6.63 11.05 2.57
CA TRP A 29 -7.03 12.39 2.14
C TRP A 29 -8.25 12.90 2.92
N ILE A 30 -9.29 12.09 3.09
CA ILE A 30 -10.49 12.48 3.87
C ILE A 30 -10.16 12.68 5.35
N ARG A 31 -9.23 11.90 5.91
CA ARG A 31 -8.87 11.96 7.32
C ARG A 31 -8.00 13.17 7.68
N ILE A 32 -7.03 13.51 6.86
CA ILE A 32 -5.98 14.48 7.18
C ILE A 32 -6.47 15.89 6.83
N GLY A 33 -6.73 16.70 7.86
CA GLY A 33 -6.99 18.15 7.68
C GLY A 33 -5.72 18.99 7.78
N ALA A 34 -4.71 18.50 8.51
CA ALA A 34 -3.40 19.13 8.63
C ALA A 34 -2.29 18.09 8.72
N VAL A 35 -1.07 18.45 8.32
CA VAL A 35 0.10 17.56 8.28
C VAL A 35 0.38 16.88 9.64
N LYS A 36 0.03 17.53 10.75
CA LYS A 36 0.16 16.99 12.12
C LYS A 36 -0.71 15.76 12.40
N ASP A 37 -1.76 15.53 11.60
CA ASP A 37 -2.69 14.41 11.75
C ASP A 37 -2.12 13.10 11.16
N GLU A 38 -1.06 13.20 10.34
CA GLU A 38 -0.32 12.07 9.80
C GLU A 38 0.58 11.47 10.89
N MET A 39 0.39 10.17 11.14
CA MET A 39 1.18 9.43 12.12
C MET A 39 2.53 8.98 11.54
N ASN A 40 2.62 8.76 10.24
CA ASN A 40 3.84 8.35 9.57
C ASN A 40 4.81 9.52 9.44
N GLY A 41 5.91 9.48 10.21
CA GLY A 41 6.91 10.55 10.23
C GLY A 41 7.56 10.84 8.88
N LEU A 42 7.74 9.82 8.02
CA LEU A 42 8.29 10.00 6.68
C LEU A 42 7.28 10.71 5.76
N ALA A 43 6.02 10.25 5.78
CA ALA A 43 4.95 10.89 5.02
C ALA A 43 4.78 12.34 5.48
N ARG A 44 4.84 12.60 6.78
CA ARG A 44 4.75 13.95 7.35
C ARG A 44 5.83 14.89 6.83
N VAL A 45 7.10 14.46 6.83
CA VAL A 45 8.21 15.26 6.29
C VAL A 45 8.02 15.56 4.80
N LEU A 46 7.49 14.60 4.04
CA LEU A 46 7.22 14.81 2.62
C LEU A 46 6.05 15.79 2.43
N MET A 47 4.97 15.64 3.19
CA MET A 47 3.81 16.54 3.19
C MET A 47 4.18 17.97 3.58
N GLU A 48 5.10 18.16 4.53
CA GLU A 48 5.63 19.48 4.91
C GLU A 48 6.41 20.16 3.76
N LYS A 49 7.04 19.38 2.86
CA LYS A 49 7.87 19.90 1.78
C LYS A 49 7.12 20.18 0.49
N ILE A 50 6.26 19.25 0.06
CA ILE A 50 5.62 19.31 -1.26
C ILE A 50 4.11 19.45 -1.20
N GLY A 51 3.51 19.38 -0.01
CA GLY A 51 2.06 19.42 0.18
C GLY A 51 1.44 18.04 0.43
N ILE A 52 0.27 18.05 1.08
CA ILE A 52 -0.46 16.83 1.46
C ILE A 52 -0.92 16.08 0.21
N TRP A 53 -1.52 16.81 -0.72
CA TRP A 53 -2.09 16.25 -1.94
C TRP A 53 -1.04 15.63 -2.85
N GLU A 54 0.02 16.38 -3.11
CA GLU A 54 1.16 15.97 -3.90
C GLU A 54 1.83 14.73 -3.31
N THR A 55 1.98 14.69 -1.98
CA THR A 55 2.52 13.52 -1.28
C THR A 55 1.65 12.28 -1.46
N ILE A 56 0.33 12.40 -1.27
CA ILE A 56 -0.60 11.28 -1.45
C ILE A 56 -0.55 10.75 -2.89
N THR A 57 -0.55 11.64 -3.88
CA THR A 57 -0.46 11.27 -5.30
C THR A 57 0.88 10.63 -5.63
N VAL A 58 2.00 11.18 -5.16
CA VAL A 58 3.34 10.61 -5.38
C VAL A 58 3.43 9.20 -4.80
N ILE A 59 2.95 8.98 -3.58
CA ILE A 59 2.97 7.65 -2.96
C ILE A 59 2.11 6.66 -3.77
N PHE A 60 0.94 7.08 -4.25
CA PHE A 60 0.09 6.25 -5.11
C PHE A 60 0.77 5.88 -6.43
N VAL A 61 1.37 6.86 -7.11
CA VAL A 61 2.08 6.64 -8.39
C VAL A 61 3.29 5.72 -8.20
N ILE A 62 4.07 5.91 -7.13
CA ILE A 62 5.19 5.03 -6.79
C ILE A 62 4.72 3.58 -6.65
N GLU A 63 3.58 3.35 -6.00
CA GLU A 63 3.05 2.00 -5.87
C GLU A 63 2.66 1.38 -7.21
N ILE A 64 1.98 2.13 -8.09
CA ILE A 64 1.66 1.66 -9.45
C ILE A 64 2.93 1.24 -10.19
N VAL A 65 3.99 2.06 -10.10
CA VAL A 65 5.28 1.75 -10.73
C VAL A 65 5.90 0.49 -10.14
N VAL A 66 5.88 0.32 -8.82
CA VAL A 66 6.39 -0.89 -8.14
C VAL A 66 5.62 -2.13 -8.58
N VAL A 67 4.28 -2.07 -8.66
CA VAL A 67 3.45 -3.18 -9.13
C VAL A 67 3.76 -3.50 -10.59
N ALA A 68 3.87 -2.49 -11.46
CA ALA A 68 4.20 -2.68 -12.87
C ALA A 68 5.58 -3.32 -13.07
N ILE A 69 6.61 -2.85 -12.34
CA ILE A 69 7.96 -3.44 -12.37
C ILE A 69 7.93 -4.87 -11.85
N SER A 70 7.18 -5.14 -10.77
CA SER A 70 7.05 -6.49 -10.21
C SER A 70 6.42 -7.47 -11.20
N LEU A 71 5.37 -7.06 -11.90
CA LEU A 71 4.75 -7.87 -12.96
C LEU A 71 5.72 -8.07 -14.14
N TRP A 72 6.41 -7.02 -14.57
CA TRP A 72 7.40 -7.11 -15.64
C TRP A 72 8.50 -8.11 -15.29
N MET A 73 9.06 -8.04 -14.07
CA MET A 73 10.08 -8.98 -13.61
C MET A 73 9.56 -10.41 -13.50
N LEU A 74 8.34 -10.59 -12.96
CA LEU A 74 7.69 -11.89 -12.82
C LEU A 74 7.59 -12.61 -14.17
N TYR A 75 7.16 -11.90 -15.21
CA TYR A 75 6.93 -12.49 -16.53
C TYR A 75 8.18 -12.61 -17.38
N LEU A 76 9.15 -11.69 -17.24
CA LEU A 76 10.36 -11.70 -18.07
C LEU A 76 11.46 -12.62 -17.53
N PHE A 77 11.65 -12.66 -16.21
CA PHE A 77 12.80 -13.36 -15.59
C PHE A 77 12.41 -14.60 -14.78
N PHE A 78 11.25 -14.60 -14.12
CA PHE A 78 10.95 -15.58 -13.06
C PHE A 78 9.74 -16.49 -13.34
N ASN A 79 9.20 -16.47 -14.56
CA ASN A 79 7.90 -17.02 -14.97
C ASN A 79 7.69 -18.51 -14.64
N SER A 80 7.48 -18.80 -13.37
CA SER A 80 7.37 -20.12 -12.77
C SER A 80 6.17 -20.13 -11.83
N VAL A 81 5.56 -21.30 -11.66
CA VAL A 81 4.34 -21.47 -10.86
C VAL A 81 4.58 -21.03 -9.41
N LEU A 82 5.71 -21.40 -8.82
CA LEU A 82 6.06 -21.06 -7.45
C LEU A 82 6.12 -19.54 -7.23
N VAL A 83 6.78 -18.79 -8.13
CA VAL A 83 6.93 -17.34 -7.97
C VAL A 83 5.60 -16.62 -8.16
N LYS A 84 4.73 -17.11 -9.06
CA LYS A 84 3.36 -16.59 -9.21
C LYS A 84 2.53 -16.80 -7.95
N LEU A 85 2.60 -17.98 -7.33
CA LEU A 85 1.92 -18.26 -6.06
C LEU A 85 2.44 -17.37 -4.92
N LEU A 86 3.75 -17.17 -4.83
CA LEU A 86 4.35 -16.25 -3.86
C LEU A 86 3.89 -14.81 -4.11
N PHE A 87 3.87 -14.36 -5.36
CA PHE A 87 3.37 -13.03 -5.72
C PHE A 87 1.92 -12.86 -5.28
N ILE A 88 1.02 -13.81 -5.59
CA ILE A 88 -0.38 -13.77 -5.18
C ILE A 88 -0.51 -13.68 -3.66
N PHE A 89 0.21 -14.54 -2.92
CA PHE A 89 0.18 -14.54 -1.46
C PHE A 89 0.67 -13.21 -0.87
N THR A 90 1.79 -12.69 -1.34
CA THR A 90 2.34 -11.40 -0.90
C THR A 90 1.40 -10.26 -1.23
N ALA A 91 0.83 -10.23 -2.44
CA ALA A 91 -0.13 -9.21 -2.86
C ALA A 91 -1.39 -9.24 -1.98
N SER A 92 -1.93 -10.42 -1.67
CA SER A 92 -3.07 -10.57 -0.75
C SER A 92 -2.75 -10.07 0.67
N PHE A 93 -1.55 -10.36 1.17
CA PHE A 93 -1.11 -9.87 2.47
C PHE A 93 -1.00 -8.34 2.49
N VAL A 94 -0.32 -7.76 1.49
CA VAL A 94 -0.17 -6.30 1.35
C VAL A 94 -1.53 -5.62 1.25
N ALA A 95 -2.43 -6.11 0.38
CA ALA A 95 -3.77 -5.58 0.22
C ALA A 95 -4.57 -5.61 1.53
N SER A 96 -4.45 -6.69 2.32
CA SER A 96 -5.11 -6.80 3.63
C SER A 96 -4.60 -5.75 4.63
N VAL A 97 -3.29 -5.50 4.65
CA VAL A 97 -2.69 -4.45 5.49
C VAL A 97 -3.16 -3.06 5.03
N GLN A 98 -3.13 -2.78 3.73
CA GLN A 98 -3.59 -1.51 3.16
C GLN A 98 -5.08 -1.27 3.48
N LEU A 99 -5.93 -2.28 3.33
CA LEU A 99 -7.35 -2.20 3.67
C LEU A 99 -7.56 -1.92 5.15
N ALA A 100 -6.80 -2.57 6.04
CA ALA A 100 -6.89 -2.32 7.47
C ALA A 100 -6.51 -0.87 7.81
N VAL A 101 -5.45 -0.33 7.19
CA VAL A 101 -5.05 1.08 7.34
C VAL A 101 -6.16 2.00 6.81
N ALA A 102 -6.70 1.73 5.63
CA ALA A 102 -7.78 2.51 5.04
C ALA A 102 -9.03 2.54 5.94
N GLN A 103 -9.41 1.40 6.51
CA GLN A 103 -10.52 1.30 7.45
C GLN A 103 -10.24 2.09 8.75
N SER A 104 -9.01 2.03 9.26
CA SER A 104 -8.62 2.81 10.44
C SER A 104 -8.67 4.32 10.16
N ASN A 105 -8.25 4.73 8.96
CA ASN A 105 -8.31 6.12 8.52
C ASN A 105 -9.75 6.61 8.39
N TYR A 106 -10.61 5.83 7.74
CA TYR A 106 -12.03 6.16 7.55
C TYR A 106 -12.79 6.23 8.88
N THR A 107 -12.55 5.28 9.80
CA THR A 107 -13.25 5.23 11.10
C THR A 107 -12.67 6.17 12.16
N LYS A 108 -11.51 6.80 11.91
CA LYS A 108 -10.74 7.62 12.86
C LYS A 108 -10.41 6.90 14.18
N ARG A 109 -10.50 5.56 14.20
CA ARG A 109 -10.18 4.71 15.36
C ARG A 109 -8.91 3.93 15.04
N PRO A 110 -7.85 4.02 15.87
CA PRO A 110 -6.59 3.35 15.58
C PRO A 110 -6.71 1.83 15.77
N ASN A 111 -6.44 1.08 14.71
CA ASN A 111 -6.37 -0.39 14.76
C ASN A 111 -5.00 -0.86 15.29
N VAL A 112 -4.83 -2.19 15.48
CA VAL A 112 -3.57 -2.77 16.00
C VAL A 112 -2.36 -2.41 15.11
N ILE A 113 -2.55 -2.37 13.79
CA ILE A 113 -1.48 -2.05 12.81
C ILE A 113 -1.05 -0.58 12.94
N SER A 114 -2.01 0.36 12.95
CA SER A 114 -1.77 1.79 13.15
C SER A 114 -1.19 2.10 14.53
N LYS A 115 -1.60 1.34 15.57
CA LYS A 115 -1.01 1.44 16.91
C LYS A 115 0.45 0.99 16.92
N SER A 116 0.77 -0.14 16.32
CA SER A 116 2.14 -0.65 16.24
C SER A 116 3.06 0.29 15.44
N ALA A 117 2.58 0.83 14.32
CA ALA A 117 3.31 1.83 13.54
C ALA A 117 3.56 3.11 14.35
N GLY A 118 2.56 3.61 15.07
CA GLY A 118 2.71 4.78 15.96
C GLY A 118 3.65 4.52 17.15
N MET A 119 3.67 3.31 17.69
CA MET A 119 4.52 2.94 18.83
C MET A 119 5.99 2.83 18.42
N LEU A 120 6.28 2.28 17.23
CA LEU A 120 7.63 2.21 16.68
C LEU A 120 8.21 3.62 16.46
N LEU A 121 7.40 4.54 15.94
CA LEU A 121 7.82 5.93 15.72
C LEU A 121 8.04 6.71 17.01
N ARG A 122 7.28 6.43 18.07
CA ARG A 122 7.52 7.01 19.41
C ARG A 122 8.84 6.54 20.01
N ARG A 123 9.26 5.30 19.72
CA ARG A 123 10.56 4.76 20.16
C ARG A 123 11.77 5.34 19.41
N LEU A 124 11.57 5.90 18.21
CA LEU A 124 12.63 6.53 17.42
C LEU A 124 12.79 8.04 17.70
N LYS A 125 11.84 8.65 18.44
CA LYS A 125 11.83 10.07 18.81
C LYS A 125 12.08 10.34 20.30
N GLY A 126 12.27 9.29 21.10
CA GLY A 126 12.77 9.38 22.47
C GLY A 126 14.24 9.00 22.49
#